data_AF-A0A8B8AKV4-F1
#
_entry.id   AF-A0A8B8AKV4-F1
#
_cell.length_a   1.000
_cell.length_b   1.000
_cell.length_c   1.000
_cell.angle_alpha   90.00
_cell.angle_beta   90.00
_cell.angle_gamma   90.00
#
_symmetry.space_group_name_H-M   'P 1'
#
loop_
_entity.id
_entity.type
_entity.pdbx_description
1 polymer ?
#
loop_
_entity_poly.entity_id
_entity_poly.type
_entity_poly.pdbx_seq_one_letter_code
_entity_poly.pdbx_strand_id
1 'polypeptide(L)'
;MASEETEEQAVHMEDLQDPGTPTGPPLEYVREIGRALRCIGDELDRNEQIQNLCDQVNPSANHETFFNVANSFFADGVYNWGRVGCLFYFAYKMAVKALSKINLIRSIVNWVVNFITDYVASWIIERGGWDAIIEYFGTPQNQFYGIVGVGLGVCAGLYLWKTLK
;
A
#
# COMPACT_ATOMS: atom_id res chain seq x y z
N MET A 1 -18.26 -41.26 -37.16
CA MET A 1 -18.21 -41.55 -35.71
C MET A 1 -16.86 -41.08 -35.24
N ALA A 2 -16.85 -39.84 -34.77
CA ALA A 2 -16.49 -39.46 -33.39
C ALA A 2 -14.99 -39.18 -33.28
N SER A 3 -14.65 -37.94 -33.63
CA SER A 3 -13.41 -37.26 -33.25
C SER A 3 -13.47 -36.98 -31.75
N GLU A 4 -12.65 -37.66 -30.97
CA GLU A 4 -12.39 -37.33 -29.57
C GLU A 4 -11.50 -36.07 -29.54
N GLU A 5 -12.07 -34.98 -29.05
CA GLU A 5 -11.35 -33.75 -28.72
C GLU A 5 -10.57 -34.02 -27.42
N THR A 6 -9.24 -34.05 -27.52
CA THR A 6 -8.36 -34.05 -26.35
C THR A 6 -8.43 -32.68 -25.71
N GLU A 7 -9.19 -32.55 -24.62
CA GLU A 7 -9.17 -31.37 -23.73
C GLU A 7 -7.76 -31.22 -23.15
N GLU A 8 -7.04 -30.22 -23.65
CA GLU A 8 -5.75 -29.79 -23.12
C GLU A 8 -6.00 -29.12 -21.75
N GLN A 9 -6.06 -29.94 -20.70
CA GLN A 9 -6.15 -29.48 -19.32
C GLN A 9 -4.90 -28.67 -18.99
N ALA A 10 -5.06 -27.36 -18.89
CA ALA A 10 -4.01 -26.45 -18.49
C ALA A 10 -3.52 -26.83 -17.08
N VAL A 11 -2.25 -27.23 -16.97
CA VAL A 11 -1.59 -27.55 -15.71
C VAL A 11 -1.69 -26.35 -14.77
N HIS A 12 -2.39 -26.52 -13.65
CA HIS A 12 -2.53 -25.47 -12.64
C HIS A 12 -1.18 -25.30 -11.95
N MET A 13 -0.69 -24.06 -11.81
CA MET A 13 0.65 -23.76 -11.28
C MET A 13 0.88 -24.29 -9.86
N GLU A 14 -0.19 -24.63 -9.15
CA GLU A 14 -0.19 -25.25 -7.82
C GLU A 14 0.24 -26.73 -7.85
N ASP A 15 0.04 -27.45 -8.96
CA ASP A 15 0.39 -28.88 -9.09
C ASP A 15 1.88 -29.13 -9.35
N LEU A 16 2.65 -28.07 -9.68
CA LEU A 16 4.09 -28.14 -9.95
C LEU A 16 4.95 -27.83 -8.72
N GLN A 17 4.32 -27.60 -7.56
CA GLN A 17 5.03 -27.15 -6.37
C GLN A 17 5.45 -28.34 -5.50
N ASP A 18 6.75 -28.44 -5.20
CA ASP A 18 7.28 -29.56 -4.39
C ASP A 18 6.64 -29.58 -2.99
N PRO A 19 6.15 -30.74 -2.53
CA PRO A 19 5.47 -30.87 -1.24
C PRO A 19 6.40 -30.46 -0.10
N GLY A 20 5.98 -29.45 0.67
CA GLY A 20 6.74 -28.91 1.81
C GLY A 20 7.54 -27.65 1.52
N THR A 21 7.51 -27.13 0.28
CA THR A 21 7.98 -25.76 0.01
C THR A 21 7.11 -24.79 0.82
N PRO A 22 7.66 -23.89 1.66
CA PRO A 22 6.87 -22.87 2.34
C PRO A 22 6.20 -21.98 1.30
N THR A 23 4.95 -22.28 1.00
CA THR A 23 4.08 -21.38 0.25
C THR A 23 3.75 -20.23 1.17
N GLY A 24 3.93 -19.00 0.67
CA GLY A 24 3.35 -17.84 1.31
C GLY A 24 1.83 -17.98 1.48
N PRO A 25 1.16 -16.98 2.07
CA PRO A 25 -0.29 -17.00 2.16
C PRO A 25 -0.93 -17.25 0.77
N PRO A 26 -2.10 -17.90 0.71
CA PRO A 26 -2.78 -18.21 -0.55
C PRO A 26 -2.85 -16.98 -1.47
N LEU A 27 -2.70 -17.18 -2.78
CA LEU A 27 -2.66 -16.05 -3.72
C LEU A 27 -3.96 -15.22 -3.68
N GLU A 28 -5.11 -15.87 -3.45
CA GLU A 28 -6.40 -15.19 -3.25
C GLU A 28 -6.38 -14.23 -2.06
N TYR A 29 -5.79 -14.64 -0.93
CA TYR A 29 -5.63 -13.79 0.25
C TYR A 29 -4.84 -12.51 -0.07
N VAL A 30 -3.70 -12.66 -0.76
CA VAL A 30 -2.86 -11.52 -1.15
C VAL A 30 -3.60 -10.61 -2.14
N ARG A 31 -4.40 -11.19 -3.04
CA ARG A 31 -5.25 -10.44 -3.98
C ARG A 31 -6.31 -9.61 -3.25
N GLU A 32 -6.95 -10.15 -2.23
CA GLU A 32 -7.96 -9.44 -1.44
C GLU A 32 -7.37 -8.24 -0.69
N ILE A 33 -6.22 -8.42 -0.02
CA ILE A 33 -5.48 -7.31 0.60
C ILE A 33 -5.09 -6.27 -0.45
N GLY A 34 -4.59 -6.72 -1.60
CA GLY A 34 -4.23 -5.84 -2.72
C GLY A 34 -5.41 -5.03 -3.25
N ARG A 35 -6.61 -5.61 -3.29
CA ARG A 35 -7.85 -4.90 -3.66
C ARG A 35 -8.23 -3.86 -2.63
N ALA A 36 -8.14 -4.18 -1.33
CA ALA A 36 -8.41 -3.21 -0.26
C ALA A 36 -7.43 -2.03 -0.31
N LEU A 37 -6.12 -2.30 -0.45
CA LEU A 37 -5.11 -1.25 -0.63
C LEU A 37 -5.35 -0.41 -1.88
N ARG A 38 -5.81 -1.03 -2.98
CA ARG A 38 -6.18 -0.30 -4.20
C ARG A 38 -7.37 0.63 -3.97
N CYS A 39 -8.40 0.17 -3.26
CA CYS A 39 -9.54 1.00 -2.90
C CYS A 39 -9.11 2.26 -2.17
N ILE A 40 -8.16 2.13 -1.22
CA ILE A 40 -7.54 3.29 -0.56
C ILE A 40 -6.81 4.16 -1.57
N GLY A 41 -5.96 3.55 -2.41
CA GLY A 41 -5.23 4.26 -3.45
C GLY A 41 -6.13 5.08 -4.36
N ASP A 42 -7.27 4.53 -4.79
CA ASP A 42 -8.25 5.18 -5.65
C ASP A 42 -8.95 6.36 -4.95
N GLU A 43 -9.18 6.26 -3.64
CA GLU A 43 -9.69 7.36 -2.82
C GLU A 43 -8.64 8.46 -2.63
N LEU A 44 -7.39 8.08 -2.37
CA LEU A 44 -6.26 8.99 -2.23
C LEU A 44 -5.96 9.72 -3.55
N ASP A 45 -6.17 9.07 -4.68
CA ASP A 45 -6.02 9.67 -6.01
C ASP A 45 -7.04 10.79 -6.25
N ARG A 46 -8.16 10.83 -5.52
CA ARG A 46 -9.12 11.95 -5.56
C ARG A 46 -8.71 13.11 -4.67
N ASN A 47 -7.68 12.96 -3.84
CA ASN A 47 -7.22 13.98 -2.92
C ASN A 47 -6.03 14.76 -3.53
N GLU A 48 -6.32 15.97 -4.03
CA GLU A 48 -5.33 16.85 -4.66
C GLU A 48 -4.11 17.15 -3.77
N GLN A 49 -4.28 17.19 -2.44
CA GLN A 49 -3.16 17.49 -1.53
C GLN A 49 -2.14 16.35 -1.48
N ILE A 50 -2.62 15.11 -1.48
CA ILE A 50 -1.76 13.92 -1.48
C ILE A 50 -1.08 13.76 -2.83
N GLN A 51 -1.81 14.03 -3.92
CA GLN A 51 -1.21 14.10 -5.26
C GLN A 51 -0.09 15.16 -5.32
N ASN A 52 -0.35 16.37 -4.82
CA ASN A 52 0.64 17.46 -4.80
C ASN A 52 1.91 17.09 -4.01
N LEU A 53 1.78 16.37 -2.88
CA LEU A 53 2.94 15.87 -2.13
C LEU A 53 3.72 14.81 -2.92
N CYS A 54 3.03 13.86 -3.56
CA CYS A 54 3.65 12.85 -4.42
C CYS A 54 4.35 13.46 -5.64
N ASP A 55 3.81 14.55 -6.18
CA ASP A 55 4.32 15.21 -7.38
C ASP A 55 5.61 15.99 -7.10
N GLN A 56 5.75 16.56 -5.89
CA GLN A 56 6.97 17.24 -5.43
C GLN A 56 8.18 16.30 -5.29
N VAL A 57 7.96 14.98 -5.23
CA VAL A 57 9.06 14.01 -5.12
C VAL A 57 9.69 13.74 -6.49
N ASN A 58 10.99 14.05 -6.57
CA ASN A 58 11.78 13.88 -7.79
C ASN A 58 11.87 12.39 -8.20
N PRO A 59 11.79 12.03 -9.49
CA PRO A 59 12.05 10.66 -9.99
C PRO A 59 13.43 10.08 -9.64
N SER A 60 14.37 10.94 -9.23
CA SER A 60 15.72 10.62 -8.77
C SER A 60 15.81 10.47 -7.25
N ALA A 61 14.67 10.56 -6.56
CA ALA A 61 14.60 10.58 -5.10
C ALA A 61 15.32 9.38 -4.50
N ASN A 62 16.28 9.71 -3.65
CA ASN A 62 17.04 8.77 -2.85
C ASN A 62 16.21 8.26 -1.67
N HIS A 63 16.72 7.24 -0.99
CA HIS A 63 16.12 6.65 0.21
C HIS A 63 15.66 7.69 1.25
N GLU A 64 16.47 8.73 1.47
CA GLU A 64 16.17 9.80 2.43
C GLU A 64 14.89 10.56 2.08
N THR A 65 14.69 10.87 0.81
CA THR A 65 13.45 11.54 0.35
C THR A 65 12.23 10.66 0.60
N PHE A 66 12.33 9.37 0.28
CA PHE A 66 11.26 8.41 0.57
C PHE A 66 10.96 8.38 2.07
N PHE A 67 12.00 8.24 2.88
CA PHE A 67 11.90 8.10 4.32
C PHE A 67 11.27 9.34 4.98
N ASN A 68 11.68 10.54 4.57
CA ASN A 68 11.13 11.79 5.12
C ASN A 68 9.62 11.93 4.84
N VAL A 69 9.18 11.61 3.62
CA VAL A 69 7.75 11.65 3.27
C VAL A 69 6.98 10.54 3.99
N ALA A 70 7.50 9.31 4.00
CA ALA A 70 6.90 8.19 4.72
C ALA A 70 6.72 8.51 6.22
N ASN A 71 7.75 9.07 6.87
CA ASN A 71 7.71 9.46 8.27
C ASN A 71 6.68 10.57 8.53
N SER A 72 6.49 11.50 7.57
CA SER A 72 5.48 12.56 7.70
C SER A 72 4.05 12.03 7.84
N PHE A 73 3.74 10.86 7.25
CA PHE A 73 2.42 10.24 7.38
C PHE A 73 2.15 9.70 8.78
N PHE A 74 3.16 9.52 9.62
CA PHE A 74 3.05 8.95 10.97
C PHE A 74 3.62 9.88 12.05
N ALA A 75 3.93 11.13 11.70
CA ALA A 75 4.67 12.06 12.58
C ALA A 75 3.94 12.42 13.89
N ASP A 76 2.62 12.29 13.93
CA ASP A 76 1.79 12.50 15.13
C ASP A 76 1.59 11.23 15.97
N GLY A 77 2.22 10.11 15.58
CA GLY A 77 2.11 8.82 16.27
C GLY A 77 0.79 8.09 16.05
N VAL A 78 -0.09 8.57 15.16
CA VAL A 78 -1.38 7.92 14.86
C VAL A 78 -1.24 6.96 13.69
N TYR A 79 -1.58 5.69 13.93
CA TYR A 79 -1.54 4.62 12.94
C TYR A 79 -2.95 4.17 12.55
N ASN A 80 -3.22 4.12 11.25
CA ASN A 80 -4.46 3.60 10.67
C ASN A 80 -4.24 3.12 9.22
N TRP A 81 -5.18 2.32 8.72
CA TRP A 81 -5.09 1.74 7.37
C TRP A 81 -5.04 2.80 6.26
N GLY A 82 -5.67 3.95 6.44
CA GLY A 82 -5.57 5.07 5.49
C GLY A 82 -4.14 5.56 5.30
N ARG A 83 -3.38 5.73 6.40
CA ARG A 83 -1.96 6.13 6.36
C ARG A 83 -1.04 5.05 5.80
N VAL A 84 -1.34 3.78 6.10
CA VAL A 84 -0.67 2.64 5.45
C VAL A 84 -0.92 2.68 3.94
N GLY A 85 -2.16 2.93 3.51
CA GLY A 85 -2.48 3.16 2.11
C GLY A 85 -1.75 4.34 1.49
N CYS A 86 -1.59 5.47 2.20
CA CYS A 86 -0.79 6.60 1.74
C CYS A 86 0.67 6.20 1.44
N LEU A 87 1.27 5.38 2.30
CA LEU A 87 2.64 4.88 2.10
C LEU A 87 2.74 4.04 0.81
N PHE A 88 1.82 3.09 0.60
CA PHE A 88 1.78 2.27 -0.61
C PHE A 88 1.50 3.10 -1.87
N TYR A 89 0.55 4.04 -1.80
CA TYR A 89 0.22 4.93 -2.92
C TYR A 89 1.41 5.82 -3.29
N PHE A 90 2.10 6.39 -2.29
CA PHE A 90 3.31 7.17 -2.50
C PHE A 90 4.42 6.34 -3.17
N ALA A 91 4.68 5.12 -2.68
CA ALA A 91 5.64 4.20 -3.27
C ALA A 91 5.27 3.82 -4.71
N TYR A 92 3.98 3.58 -4.99
CA TYR A 92 3.47 3.36 -6.33
C TYR A 92 3.77 4.54 -7.26
N LYS A 93 3.49 5.79 -6.84
CA LYS A 93 3.80 6.98 -7.64
C LYS A 93 5.30 7.13 -7.91
N MET A 94 6.15 6.82 -6.94
CA MET A 94 7.60 6.77 -7.13
C MET A 94 8.02 5.69 -8.13
N ALA A 95 7.45 4.49 -8.02
CA ALA A 95 7.74 3.38 -8.93
C ALA A 95 7.32 3.69 -10.39
N VAL A 96 6.15 4.33 -10.57
CA VAL A 96 5.69 4.81 -11.89
C VAL A 96 6.66 5.83 -12.49
N LYS A 97 7.18 6.76 -11.68
CA LYS A 97 8.22 7.71 -12.12
C LYS A 97 9.56 7.02 -12.44
N ALA A 98 9.79 5.80 -11.96
CA ALA A 98 11.01 5.01 -12.10
C ALA A 98 10.89 3.83 -13.09
N LEU A 99 9.85 3.77 -13.94
CA LEU A 99 9.58 2.63 -14.83
C LEU A 99 10.76 2.23 -15.74
N SER A 100 11.59 3.19 -16.16
CA SER A 100 12.79 2.93 -16.97
C SER A 100 14.00 2.42 -16.17
N LYS A 101 13.88 2.32 -14.84
CA LYS A 101 14.98 2.02 -13.90
C LYS A 101 14.59 0.88 -12.96
N ILE A 102 14.62 -0.37 -13.44
CA ILE A 102 14.25 -1.58 -12.66
C ILE A 102 14.98 -1.66 -11.31
N ASN A 103 16.26 -1.29 -11.26
CA ASN A 103 17.02 -1.28 -10.00
C ASN A 103 16.44 -0.30 -8.96
N LEU A 104 15.95 0.86 -9.42
CA LEU A 104 15.31 1.84 -8.54
C LEU A 104 13.95 1.33 -8.05
N ILE A 105 13.17 0.66 -8.89
CA ILE A 105 11.90 0.02 -8.47
C ILE A 105 12.18 -1.01 -7.36
N ARG A 106 13.20 -1.86 -7.53
CA ARG A 106 13.60 -2.83 -6.50
C ARG A 106 14.01 -2.13 -5.20
N SER A 107 14.76 -1.02 -5.29
CA SER A 107 15.11 -0.21 -4.11
C SER A 107 13.87 0.36 -3.42
N ILE A 108 12.90 0.88 -4.17
CA ILE A 108 11.65 1.42 -3.61
C ILE A 108 10.88 0.33 -2.84
N VAL A 109 10.75 -0.86 -3.43
CA VAL A 109 10.09 -2.00 -2.75
C VAL A 109 10.82 -2.34 -1.44
N ASN A 110 12.15 -2.41 -1.47
CA ASN A 110 12.94 -2.67 -0.26
C ASN A 110 12.75 -1.57 0.80
N TRP A 111 12.69 -0.30 0.39
CA TRP A 111 12.46 0.80 1.33
C TRP A 111 11.09 0.72 1.99
N VAL A 112 10.04 0.38 1.24
CA VAL A 112 8.70 0.15 1.80
C VAL A 112 8.70 -1.01 2.77
N VAL A 113 9.32 -2.15 2.40
CA VAL A 113 9.39 -3.33 3.26
C VAL A 113 10.12 -3.02 4.57
N ASN A 114 11.26 -2.32 4.49
CA ASN A 114 12.01 -1.92 5.68
C ASN A 114 11.19 -0.97 6.55
N PHE A 115 10.57 0.06 5.95
CA PHE A 115 9.76 1.02 6.70
C PHE A 115 8.57 0.35 7.40
N ILE A 116 7.87 -0.56 6.70
CA ILE A 116 6.79 -1.33 7.32
C ILE A 116 7.33 -2.15 8.48
N THR A 117 8.42 -2.89 8.27
CA THR A 117 9.01 -3.77 9.30
C THR A 117 9.44 -2.99 10.53
N ASP A 118 10.08 -1.84 10.34
CA ASP A 118 10.70 -1.06 11.42
C ASP A 118 9.69 -0.19 12.19
N TYR A 119 8.64 0.33 11.53
CA TYR A 119 7.77 1.37 12.10
C TYR A 119 6.28 1.02 12.17
N VAL A 120 5.79 0.11 11.33
CA VAL A 120 4.35 -0.11 11.14
C VAL A 120 3.93 -1.53 11.54
N ALA A 121 4.84 -2.51 11.46
CA ALA A 121 4.55 -3.93 11.63
C ALA A 121 3.96 -4.23 13.00
N SER A 122 4.49 -3.64 14.08
CA SER A 122 3.94 -3.82 15.43
C SER A 122 2.45 -3.46 15.50
N TRP A 123 2.08 -2.31 14.92
CA TRP A 123 0.68 -1.87 14.88
C TRP A 123 -0.19 -2.80 14.02
N ILE A 124 0.31 -3.28 12.87
CA ILE A 124 -0.42 -4.24 12.03
C ILE A 124 -0.69 -5.54 12.80
N ILE A 125 0.32 -6.05 13.50
CA ILE A 125 0.23 -7.28 14.29
C ILE A 125 -0.80 -7.11 15.42
N GLU A 126 -0.77 -5.97 16.13
CA GLU A 126 -1.75 -5.65 17.18
C GLU A 126 -3.19 -5.58 16.68
N ARG A 127 -3.40 -5.33 15.38
CA ARG A 127 -4.72 -5.33 14.74
C ARG A 127 -5.16 -6.70 14.21
N GLY A 128 -4.40 -7.76 14.47
CA GLY A 128 -4.70 -9.10 13.97
C GLY A 128 -4.11 -9.37 12.58
N GLY A 129 -3.15 -8.56 12.13
CA GLY A 129 -2.47 -8.72 10.85
C GLY A 129 -3.14 -7.97 9.70
N TRP A 130 -2.81 -8.38 8.47
CA TRP A 130 -3.30 -7.71 7.27
C TRP A 130 -4.78 -7.98 6.99
N ASP A 131 -5.38 -9.03 7.54
CA ASP A 131 -6.81 -9.32 7.43
C ASP A 131 -7.71 -8.17 7.86
N ALA A 132 -7.27 -7.42 8.88
CA ALA A 132 -8.02 -6.28 9.39
C ALA A 132 -8.19 -5.15 8.37
N ILE A 133 -7.39 -5.09 7.30
CA ILE A 133 -7.62 -4.14 6.21
C ILE A 133 -8.85 -4.52 5.37
N ILE A 134 -9.09 -5.81 5.18
CA ILE A 134 -10.24 -6.32 4.42
C ILE A 134 -11.51 -6.00 5.20
N GLU A 135 -11.52 -6.24 6.52
CA GLU A 135 -12.66 -5.90 7.38
C GLU A 135 -12.94 -4.39 7.45
N TYR A 136 -11.87 -3.59 7.48
CA TYR A 136 -11.98 -2.13 7.46
C TYR A 136 -12.71 -1.62 6.22
N PHE A 137 -12.50 -2.22 5.04
CA PHE A 137 -13.13 -1.76 3.78
C PHE A 137 -14.33 -2.61 3.32
N GLY A 138 -14.50 -3.82 3.87
CA GLY A 138 -15.57 -4.76 3.51
C GLY A 138 -16.92 -4.43 4.12
N THR A 139 -17.01 -3.47 5.04
CA THR A 139 -18.27 -3.06 5.68
C THR A 139 -18.83 -1.78 5.04
N PRO A 140 -20.11 -1.76 4.59
CA PRO A 140 -20.74 -0.61 3.94
C PRO A 140 -20.69 0.71 4.74
N GLN A 141 -20.48 0.62 6.05
CA GLN A 141 -20.49 1.76 6.98
C GLN A 141 -19.16 2.54 7.02
N ASN A 142 -18.06 1.97 6.52
CA ASN A 142 -16.73 2.58 6.56
C ASN A 142 -16.39 3.40 5.31
N GLN A 143 -17.25 3.41 4.28
CA GLN A 143 -17.10 4.26 3.10
C GLN A 143 -17.15 5.78 3.40
N PHE A 144 -17.49 6.19 4.63
CA PHE A 144 -17.69 7.62 4.94
C PHE A 144 -16.81 8.21 6.04
N TYR A 145 -16.21 7.42 6.95
CA TYR A 145 -15.52 7.98 8.13
C TYR A 145 -13.99 7.94 8.07
N GLY A 146 -13.39 7.09 7.23
CA GLY A 146 -11.92 6.99 7.12
C GLY A 146 -11.26 8.19 6.40
N ILE A 147 -11.88 8.66 5.32
CA ILE A 147 -11.31 9.70 4.43
C ILE A 147 -11.45 11.10 5.03
N VAL A 148 -12.58 11.39 5.70
CA VAL A 148 -12.83 12.70 6.34
C VAL A 148 -11.85 12.96 7.47
N GLY A 149 -11.38 11.92 8.17
CA GLY A 149 -10.38 12.03 9.23
C GLY A 149 -8.96 12.37 8.74
N VAL A 150 -8.56 11.86 7.57
CA VAL A 150 -7.21 12.10 7.01
C VAL A 150 -7.06 13.56 6.55
N GLY A 151 -8.09 14.14 5.94
CA GLY A 151 -8.10 15.56 5.54
C GLY A 151 -8.01 16.52 6.74
N LEU A 152 -8.79 16.26 7.80
CA LEU A 152 -8.82 17.16 8.98
C LEU A 152 -7.53 17.12 9.79
N GLY A 153 -6.88 15.96 9.93
CA GLY A 153 -5.61 15.84 10.67
C GLY A 153 -4.44 16.56 9.99
N VAL A 154 -4.34 16.43 8.66
CA VAL A 154 -3.31 17.12 7.87
C VAL A 154 -3.56 18.64 7.84
N CYS A 155 -4.82 19.08 7.74
CA CYS A 155 -5.17 20.50 7.83
C CYS A 155 -4.83 21.11 9.20
N ALA A 156 -5.14 20.42 10.31
CA ALA A 156 -4.81 20.90 11.66
C ALA A 156 -3.29 20.98 11.87
N GLY A 157 -2.53 19.98 11.41
CA GLY A 157 -1.06 19.98 11.54
C GLY A 157 -0.38 21.10 10.76
N LEU A 158 -0.81 21.35 9.52
CA LEU A 158 -0.27 22.44 8.68
C LEU A 158 -0.70 23.83 9.18
N TYR A 159 -1.92 23.96 9.70
CA TYR A 159 -2.40 25.21 10.28
C TYR A 159 -1.59 25.56 11.54
N LEU A 160 -1.38 24.60 12.45
CA LEU A 160 -0.58 24.79 13.66
C LEU A 160 0.87 25.15 13.36
N TRP A 161 1.48 24.51 12.36
CA TRP A 161 2.83 24.84 11.88
C TRP A 161 2.93 26.29 11.36
N LYS A 162 1.92 26.75 10.62
CA LYS A 162 1.89 28.11 10.07
C LYS A 162 1.62 29.18 11.13
N THR A 163 0.93 28.84 12.22
CA THR A 163 0.66 29.76 13.34
C THR A 163 1.77 29.83 14.39
N LEU A 164 2.70 28.88 14.39
CA LEU A 164 3.83 28.82 15.33
C LEU A 164 5.15 29.35 14.73
N LYS A 165 5.10 29.94 13.52
CA LYS A 165 6.21 30.59 12.83
C LYS A 165 5.83 32.02 12.47
#